data_AF-A0A7V1XPS1-F1
#
_entry.id   AF-A0A7V1XPS1-F1
#
_cell.length_a   1.000
_cell.length_b   1.000
_cell.length_c   1.000
_cell.angle_alpha   90.00
_cell.angle_beta   90.00
_cell.angle_gamma   90.00
#
_symmetry.space_group_name_H-M   'P 1'
#
loop_
_entity.id
_entity.type
_entity.pdbx_description
1 polymer ?
#
loop_
_entity_poly.entity_id
_entity_poly.type
_entity_poly.pdbx_seq_one_letter_code
_entity_poly.pdbx_strand_id
1 'polypeptide(L)'
;MDSTLTLFPPPPPWIMGVLNVTPDSFSDGGRFGGPEAAIAAGRAMLADGAHLLDVGGESTAPGRRPITSEEELARIEPVVAALAGEV
;
A
#
# COMPACT_ATOMS: atom_id res chain seq x y z
N MET A 1 -2.36 -40.47 16.96
CA MET A 1 -2.35 -39.17 16.27
C MET A 1 -3.78 -38.68 16.31
N ASP A 2 -4.03 -37.62 17.06
CA ASP A 2 -5.38 -37.15 17.41
C ASP A 2 -6.05 -36.51 16.19
N SER A 3 -7.09 -37.15 15.69
CA SER A 3 -7.92 -36.76 14.54
C SER A 3 -8.97 -35.68 14.88
N THR A 4 -8.93 -35.09 16.08
CA THR A 4 -9.91 -34.09 16.54
C THR A 4 -9.53 -32.64 16.19
N LEU A 5 -8.36 -32.40 15.58
CA LEU A 5 -7.83 -31.06 15.26
C LEU A 5 -8.32 -30.45 13.92
N THR A 6 -9.23 -31.07 13.19
CA THR A 6 -9.69 -30.59 11.85
C THR A 6 -11.12 -30.04 11.81
N LEU A 7 -11.78 -29.85 12.96
CA LEU A 7 -13.17 -29.35 12.99
C LEU A 7 -13.32 -27.88 12.61
N PHE A 8 -12.23 -27.09 12.61
CA PHE A 8 -12.22 -25.72 12.11
C PHE A 8 -10.92 -25.46 11.33
N PRO A 9 -10.94 -25.46 9.99
CA PRO A 9 -9.78 -24.98 9.24
C PRO A 9 -9.50 -23.53 9.64
N PRO A 10 -8.21 -23.10 9.67
CA PRO A 10 -7.90 -21.71 9.94
C PRO A 10 -8.58 -20.82 8.89
N PRO A 11 -8.95 -19.57 9.26
CA PRO A 11 -9.49 -18.64 8.28
C PRO A 11 -8.52 -18.47 7.10
N PRO A 12 -9.02 -18.19 5.89
CA PRO A 12 -8.16 -17.90 4.76
C PRO A 12 -7.22 -16.72 5.09
N PRO A 13 -5.99 -16.70 4.56
CA PRO A 13 -5.08 -15.60 4.79
C PRO A 13 -5.65 -14.32 4.19
N TRP A 14 -5.36 -13.19 4.84
CA TRP A 14 -5.62 -11.88 4.26
C TRP A 14 -4.49 -11.47 3.33
N ILE A 15 -4.83 -10.78 2.26
CA ILE A 15 -3.88 -10.22 1.29
C ILE A 15 -3.66 -8.75 1.63
N MET A 16 -2.41 -8.34 1.81
CA MET A 16 -2.01 -6.95 2.00
C MET A 16 -1.33 -6.45 0.73
N GLY A 17 -1.88 -5.40 0.11
CA GLY A 17 -1.26 -4.70 -1.00
C GLY A 17 -0.22 -3.69 -0.49
N VAL A 18 0.99 -3.71 -1.06
CA VAL A 18 2.05 -2.77 -0.69
C VAL A 18 2.06 -1.60 -1.66
N LEU A 19 1.73 -0.40 -1.18
CA LEU A 19 1.60 0.82 -1.95
C LEU A 19 2.70 1.82 -1.57
N ASN A 20 3.77 1.83 -2.35
CA ASN A 20 4.88 2.77 -2.17
C ASN A 20 4.58 4.10 -2.88
N VAL A 21 4.51 5.19 -2.10
CA VAL A 21 4.26 6.55 -2.56
C VAL A 21 5.59 7.30 -2.66
N THR A 22 6.49 6.82 -3.50
CA THR A 22 7.79 7.45 -3.74
C THR A 22 7.87 8.02 -5.17
N PRO A 23 8.66 9.09 -5.41
CA PRO A 23 8.74 9.75 -6.71
C PRO A 23 9.15 8.84 -7.88
N ASP A 24 9.81 7.73 -7.56
CA ASP A 24 10.38 6.75 -8.48
C ASP A 24 9.52 5.49 -8.67
N SER A 25 8.48 5.28 -7.85
CA SER A 25 7.60 4.11 -7.95
C SER A 25 6.63 4.15 -9.13
N PHE A 26 6.43 5.31 -9.76
CA PHE A 26 5.48 5.49 -10.87
C PHE A 26 6.19 6.06 -12.12
N SER A 27 7.11 5.28 -12.67
CA SER A 27 8.10 5.71 -13.66
C SER A 27 7.65 5.71 -15.13
N ASP A 28 6.36 5.79 -15.44
CA ASP A 28 5.86 6.07 -16.81
C ASP A 28 5.98 7.55 -17.21
N GLY A 29 7.13 8.18 -16.89
CA GLY A 29 7.52 9.46 -17.46
C GLY A 29 7.07 10.72 -16.70
N GLY A 30 6.95 10.68 -15.37
CA GLY A 30 6.95 11.88 -14.51
C GLY A 30 5.80 12.87 -14.70
N ARG A 31 4.83 12.56 -15.58
CA ARG A 31 3.72 13.45 -15.96
C ARG A 31 2.46 13.21 -15.13
N PHE A 32 2.43 12.11 -14.38
CA PHE A 32 1.35 11.69 -13.47
C PHE A 32 1.86 11.31 -12.07
N GLY A 33 3.10 11.67 -11.72
CA GLY A 33 3.77 11.28 -10.46
C GLY A 33 3.30 12.05 -9.22
N GLY A 34 1.98 12.10 -9.03
CA GLY A 34 1.32 12.67 -7.86
C GLY A 34 0.58 11.61 -7.04
N PRO A 35 -0.04 11.99 -5.92
CA PRO A 35 -0.83 11.08 -5.08
C PRO A 35 -1.93 10.32 -5.85
N GLU A 36 -2.39 10.83 -6.99
CA GLU A 36 -3.43 10.29 -7.85
C GLU A 36 -3.04 8.94 -8.47
N ALA A 37 -1.77 8.76 -8.85
CA ALA A 37 -1.29 7.48 -9.35
C ALA A 37 -1.29 6.42 -8.24
N ALA A 38 -0.87 6.81 -7.03
CA ALA A 38 -0.92 5.93 -5.87
C ALA A 38 -2.36 5.58 -5.48
N ILE A 39 -3.29 6.53 -5.52
CA ILE A 39 -4.71 6.30 -5.28
C ILE A 39 -5.28 5.31 -6.31
N ALA A 40 -4.99 5.51 -7.60
CA ALA A 40 -5.44 4.60 -8.65
C ALA A 40 -4.87 3.18 -8.46
N ALA A 41 -3.59 3.06 -8.10
CA ALA A 41 -2.97 1.76 -7.80
C ALA A 41 -3.58 1.10 -6.56
N GLY A 42 -3.84 1.87 -5.48
CA GLY A 42 -4.52 1.37 -4.28
C GLY A 42 -5.92 0.84 -4.58
N ARG A 43 -6.70 1.58 -5.39
CA ARG A 43 -8.02 1.11 -5.86
C ARG A 43 -7.93 -0.18 -6.67
N ALA A 44 -6.93 -0.29 -7.55
CA ALA A 44 -6.71 -1.51 -8.32
C ALA A 44 -6.39 -2.70 -7.41
N MET A 45 -5.52 -2.52 -6.41
CA MET A 45 -5.21 -3.57 -5.42
C MET A 45 -6.45 -4.04 -4.65
N LEU A 46 -7.31 -3.11 -4.22
CA LEU A 46 -8.57 -3.45 -3.57
C LEU A 46 -9.52 -4.22 -4.51
N ALA A 47 -9.63 -3.78 -5.76
CA ALA A 47 -10.43 -4.47 -6.78
C ALA A 47 -9.89 -5.88 -7.10
N ASP A 48 -8.58 -6.08 -7.02
CA ASP A 48 -7.90 -7.37 -7.20
C ASP A 48 -7.97 -8.29 -5.95
N GLY A 49 -8.61 -7.83 -4.87
CA GLY A 49 -8.87 -8.64 -3.67
C GLY A 49 -7.90 -8.43 -2.51
N ALA A 50 -7.15 -7.33 -2.50
CA ALA A 50 -6.44 -6.91 -1.30
C ALA A 50 -7.43 -6.60 -0.17
N HIS A 51 -7.16 -7.16 1.00
CA HIS A 51 -7.95 -6.94 2.22
C HIS A 51 -7.43 -5.73 3.00
N LEU A 52 -6.13 -5.42 2.84
CA LEU A 52 -5.45 -4.29 3.47
C LEU A 52 -4.52 -3.62 2.46
N LEU A 53 -4.22 -2.36 2.69
CA LEU A 53 -3.14 -1.64 2.01
C LEU A 53 -2.12 -1.17 3.04
N ASP A 54 -0.83 -1.39 2.74
CA ASP A 54 0.31 -0.84 3.47
C ASP A 54 0.88 0.32 2.65
N VAL A 55 0.73 1.55 3.16
CA VAL A 55 1.05 2.79 2.44
C VAL A 55 2.30 3.42 3.05
N GLY A 56 3.38 3.48 2.28
CA GLY A 56 4.67 4.04 2.72
C GLY A 56 5.17 5.17 1.82
N GLY A 57 5.60 6.29 2.40
CA GLY A 57 6.12 7.45 1.65
C GLY A 57 7.65 7.52 1.61
N GLU A 58 8.32 6.85 2.55
CA GLU A 58 9.77 6.68 2.57
C GLU A 58 10.20 5.33 1.97
N SER A 59 11.27 5.35 1.15
CA SER A 59 11.90 4.12 0.67
C SER A 59 13.00 3.69 1.64
N THR A 60 12.91 2.45 2.13
CA THR A 60 13.96 1.80 2.93
C THR A 60 14.99 1.03 2.09
N ALA A 61 14.94 1.18 0.76
CA ALA A 61 15.86 0.51 -0.15
C ALA A 61 17.30 1.03 -0.01
N PRO A 62 18.32 0.19 -0.26
CA PRO A 62 19.73 0.60 -0.17
C PRO A 62 20.05 1.83 -1.03
N GLY A 63 20.82 2.77 -0.47
CA GLY A 63 21.27 3.97 -1.18
C GLY A 63 20.26 5.10 -1.26
N ARG A 64 19.08 4.98 -0.63
CA ARG A 64 18.12 6.08 -0.52
C ARG A 64 18.47 7.00 0.63
N ARG A 65 18.29 8.30 0.39
CA ARG A 65 18.44 9.31 1.42
C ARG A 65 17.16 9.31 2.26
N PRO A 66 17.28 9.29 3.60
CA PRO A 66 16.12 9.48 4.46
C PRO A 66 15.42 10.79 4.15
N ILE A 67 14.10 10.81 4.35
CA ILE A 67 13.27 12.01 4.22
C ILE A 67 12.84 12.50 5.61
N THR A 68 12.33 13.71 5.70
CA THR A 68 11.75 14.19 6.97
C THR A 68 10.35 13.60 7.15
N SER A 69 9.87 13.56 8.39
CA SER A 69 8.50 13.12 8.69
C SER A 69 7.45 14.00 7.99
N GLU A 70 7.71 15.30 7.83
CA GLU A 70 6.84 16.21 7.08
C GLU A 70 6.80 15.87 5.59
N GLU A 71 7.96 15.52 5.00
CA GLU A 71 8.03 15.08 3.61
C GLU A 71 7.31 13.76 3.39
N GLU A 72 7.42 12.80 4.33
CA GLU A 72 6.69 11.54 4.25
C GLU A 72 5.18 11.76 4.40
N LEU A 73 4.77 12.56 5.39
CA LEU A 73 3.37 12.88 5.63
C LEU A 73 2.72 13.53 4.40
N ALA A 74 3.41 14.49 3.78
CA ALA A 74 2.93 15.15 2.56
C ALA A 74 2.74 14.18 1.37
N ARG A 75 3.44 13.04 1.36
CA ARG A 75 3.25 11.99 0.35
C ARG A 75 2.05 11.10 0.68
N ILE A 76 1.94 10.63 1.92
CA ILE A 76 0.96 9.60 2.29
C ILE A 76 -0.42 10.16 2.64
N GLU A 77 -0.50 11.35 3.25
CA GLU A 77 -1.76 11.95 3.71
C GLU A 77 -2.86 12.03 2.63
N PRO A 78 -2.60 12.60 1.43
CA PRO A 78 -3.63 12.66 0.39
C PRO A 78 -4.06 11.28 -0.12
N VAL A 79 -3.15 10.30 -0.13
CA VAL A 79 -3.43 8.93 -0.57
C VAL A 79 -4.30 8.20 0.44
N VAL A 80 -3.90 8.24 1.72
CA VAL A 80 -4.66 7.62 2.82
C VAL A 80 -6.04 8.27 2.96
N ALA A 81 -6.13 9.60 2.91
CA ALA A 81 -7.39 10.32 3.00
C ALA A 81 -8.38 9.94 1.89
N ALA A 82 -7.89 9.79 0.66
CA ALA A 82 -8.72 9.38 -0.47
C ALA A 82 -9.21 7.92 -0.34
N LEU A 83 -8.32 6.99 0.01
CA LEU A 83 -8.64 5.56 0.06
C LEU A 83 -9.47 5.17 1.30
N ALA A 84 -9.26 5.83 2.44
CA ALA A 84 -10.00 5.53 3.67
C ALA A 84 -11.50 5.85 3.58
N GLY A 85 -11.90 6.74 2.66
CA GLY A 85 -13.32 7.07 2.43
C GLY A 85 -14.06 6.11 1.51
N GLU A 86 -13.40 5.08 0.98
CA GLU A 86 -13.93 4.18 -0.06
C GLU A 86 -14.32 2.79 0.47
N VAL A 87 -14.13 2.54 1.77
CA VAL A 87 -14.33 1.24 2.43
C VAL A 87 -15.58 1.25 3.31
#